data_AF-A0A8D8S0N6-F1
#
_entry.id   AF-A0A8D8S0N6-F1
#
_cell.length_a   1.000
_cell.length_b   1.000
_cell.length_c   1.000
_cell.angle_alpha   90.00
_cell.angle_beta   90.00
_cell.angle_gamma   90.00
#
_symmetry.space_group_name_H-M   'P 1'
#
loop_
_entity.id
_entity.type
_entity.pdbx_description
1 polymer ?
#
loop_
_entity_poly.entity_id
_entity_poly.type
_entity_poly.pdbx_seq_one_letter_code
_entity_poly.pdbx_strand_id
1 'polypeptide(L)'
;MAFMGFYYPSIRVNTLDLSPNYAGVLMGIVNGLSSITGIFTPVFTGHVITNDTLTEWRIVFMVTFSILIVSAIIYLIFGSGEIQPWNGPKTNPAPEAPEGPASEATNEPSKEADKEEGN
;
A
#
# COMPACT_ATOMS: atom_id res chain seq x y z
N MET A 1 11.00 -3.37 17.57
CA MET A 1 10.00 -2.32 17.29
C MET A 1 10.46 -1.32 16.22
N ALA A 2 11.73 -0.88 16.20
CA ALA A 2 12.20 0.11 15.20
C ALA A 2 12.04 -0.31 13.72
N PHE A 3 12.26 -1.59 13.38
CA PHE A 3 12.18 -2.07 11.99
C PHE A 3 10.77 -2.43 11.49
N MET A 4 9.75 -2.41 12.36
CA MET A 4 8.36 -2.66 11.95
C MET A 4 7.74 -1.49 11.18
N GLY A 5 8.43 -0.35 11.13
CA GLY A 5 8.00 0.88 10.45
C GLY A 5 7.91 0.75 8.93
N PHE A 6 8.64 -0.17 8.29
CA PHE A 6 8.54 -0.37 6.83
C PHE A 6 7.44 -1.36 6.44
N TYR A 7 7.13 -2.31 7.32
CA TYR A 7 6.18 -3.40 7.05
C TYR A 7 4.72 -2.93 7.08
N TYR A 8 4.34 -2.26 8.17
CA TYR A 8 2.94 -1.85 8.39
C TYR A 8 2.39 -0.85 7.36
N PRO A 9 3.09 0.24 7.01
CA PRO A 9 2.60 1.16 5.99
C PRO A 9 2.67 0.54 4.60
N SER A 10 3.64 -0.33 4.29
CA SER A 10 3.70 -0.99 2.98
C SER A 10 2.42 -1.77 2.67
N ILE A 11 1.93 -2.58 3.61
CA ILE A 11 0.72 -3.38 3.40
C ILE A 11 -0.54 -2.48 3.35
N ARG A 12 -0.58 -1.44 4.20
CA ARG A 12 -1.73 -0.53 4.30
C ARG A 12 -1.86 0.40 3.11
N VAL A 13 -0.77 1.03 2.70
CA VAL A 13 -0.76 1.97 1.58
C VAL A 13 -1.00 1.23 0.27
N ASN A 14 -0.32 0.09 0.02
CA ASN A 14 -0.52 -0.69 -1.20
C ASN A 14 -1.99 -1.11 -1.39
N THR A 15 -2.63 -1.65 -0.34
CA THR A 15 -4.02 -2.11 -0.46
C THR A 15 -5.01 -0.96 -0.65
N LEU A 16 -4.73 0.21 -0.04
CA LEU A 16 -5.53 1.42 -0.21
C LEU A 16 -5.36 2.03 -1.61
N ASP A 17 -4.13 2.05 -2.14
CA ASP A 17 -3.84 2.55 -3.48
C ASP A 17 -4.47 1.64 -4.56
N LEU A 18 -4.43 0.32 -4.34
CA LEU A 18 -4.90 -0.68 -5.30
C LEU A 18 -6.43 -0.80 -5.35
N SER A 19 -7.11 -0.74 -4.20
CA SER A 19 -8.57 -0.79 -4.16
C SER A 19 -9.16 -0.20 -2.85
N PRO A 20 -9.42 1.12 -2.79
CA PRO A 20 -10.02 1.77 -1.62
C PRO A 20 -11.35 1.13 -1.18
N ASN A 21 -12.19 0.72 -2.15
CA ASN A 21 -13.54 0.23 -1.88
C ASN A 21 -13.54 -1.19 -1.29
N TYR A 22 -12.48 -1.97 -1.55
CA TYR A 22 -12.34 -3.36 -1.09
C TYR A 22 -11.19 -3.55 -0.10
N ALA A 23 -10.56 -2.46 0.35
CA ALA A 23 -9.36 -2.50 1.18
C ALA A 23 -9.56 -3.32 2.48
N GLY A 24 -10.72 -3.20 3.12
CA GLY A 24 -11.04 -3.96 4.34
C GLY A 24 -11.13 -5.47 4.12
N VAL A 25 -11.70 -5.91 3.00
CA VAL A 25 -11.84 -7.35 2.68
C VAL A 25 -10.48 -7.93 2.29
N LEU A 26 -9.72 -7.22 1.45
CA LEU A 26 -8.36 -7.64 1.07
C LEU A 26 -7.44 -7.73 2.29
N MET A 27 -7.50 -6.74 3.19
CA MET A 27 -6.78 -6.78 4.46
C MET A 27 -7.17 -7.99 5.30
N GLY A 28 -8.46 -8.31 5.39
CA GLY A 28 -8.94 -9.50 6.11
C GLY A 28 -8.34 -10.79 5.55
N ILE A 29 -8.32 -10.95 4.23
CA ILE A 29 -7.73 -12.12 3.56
C ILE A 29 -6.23 -12.20 3.83
N VAL A 30 -5.50 -11.09 3.67
CA VAL A 30 -4.04 -11.04 3.91
C VAL A 30 -3.71 -11.40 5.36
N ASN A 31 -4.44 -10.86 6.33
CA ASN A 31 -4.25 -11.19 7.74
C ASN A 31 -4.60 -12.66 8.05
N GLY A 32 -5.64 -13.21 7.42
CA GLY A 32 -5.99 -14.63 7.53
C GLY A 32 -4.88 -15.54 7.02
N LEU A 33 -4.36 -15.29 5.82
CA LEU A 33 -3.24 -16.05 5.24
C LEU A 33 -1.95 -15.90 6.08
N SER A 34 -1.71 -14.70 6.62
CA SER A 34 -0.57 -14.45 7.52
C SER A 34 -0.70 -15.26 8.81
N SER A 35 -1.92 -15.36 9.36
CA SER A 35 -2.18 -16.13 10.58
C SER A 35 -1.98 -17.64 10.35
N ILE A 36 -2.45 -18.17 9.21
CA ILE A 36 -2.23 -19.57 8.83
C ILE A 36 -0.72 -19.84 8.71
N THR A 37 0.01 -18.98 8.02
CA THR A 37 1.47 -19.09 7.88
C THR A 37 2.16 -19.05 9.26
N GLY A 38 1.69 -18.19 10.15
CA GLY A 38 2.16 -18.10 11.53
C GLY A 38 1.97 -19.38 12.34
N ILE A 39 0.93 -20.17 12.06
CA ILE A 39 0.71 -21.49 12.68
C ILE A 39 1.70 -22.52 12.15
N PHE A 40 2.04 -22.47 10.86
CA PHE A 40 2.97 -23.42 10.24
C PHE A 40 4.44 -23.18 10.63
N THR A 41 4.83 -21.92 10.85
CA THR A 41 6.20 -21.55 11.21
C THR A 41 6.79 -22.36 12.39
N PRO A 42 6.16 -22.43 13.58
CA PRO A 42 6.70 -23.19 14.71
C PRO A 42 6.76 -24.71 14.44
N VAL A 43 5.82 -25.25 13.67
CA VAL A 43 5.82 -26.67 13.27
C VAL A 43 7.04 -26.97 12.39
N PHE A 44 7.31 -26.11 11.41
CA PHE A 44 8.47 -26.23 10.55
C PHE A 44 9.78 -26.08 11.34
N THR A 45 9.91 -25.03 12.15
CA THR A 45 11.14 -24.80 12.93
C THR A 45 11.39 -25.90 13.94
N GLY A 46 10.34 -26.47 14.55
CA GLY A 46 10.46 -27.59 15.48
C GLY A 46 10.93 -28.90 14.83
N HIS A 47 10.77 -29.04 13.51
CA HIS A 47 11.30 -30.19 12.77
C HIS A 47 12.74 -29.96 12.29
N VAL A 48 13.08 -28.73 11.94
CA VAL A 48 14.41 -28.36 11.43
C VAL A 48 15.43 -28.19 12.56
N ILE A 49 15.00 -27.63 13.70
CA ILE A 49 15.85 -27.36 14.86
C ILE A 49 15.65 -28.50 15.84
N THR A 50 16.58 -29.46 15.84
CA THR A 50 16.53 -30.64 16.71
C THR A 50 17.55 -30.55 17.85
N ASN A 51 18.72 -29.96 17.59
CA ASN A 51 19.83 -29.89 18.55
C ASN A 51 20.24 -28.44 18.86
N ASP A 52 19.45 -27.46 18.41
CA ASP A 52 19.70 -26.03 18.60
C ASP A 52 21.09 -25.58 18.11
N THR A 53 21.56 -26.19 17.02
CA THR A 53 22.89 -25.87 16.49
C THR A 53 22.86 -24.67 15.55
N LEU A 54 23.97 -23.94 15.46
CA LEU A 54 24.10 -22.81 14.52
C LEU A 54 23.84 -23.21 13.06
N THR A 55 24.13 -24.46 12.69
CA THR A 55 23.90 -24.98 11.34
C THR A 55 22.41 -25.12 11.03
N GLU A 56 21.60 -25.59 11.98
CA GLU A 56 20.14 -25.72 11.85
C GLU A 56 19.49 -24.33 11.70
N TRP A 57 19.92 -23.37 12.52
CA TRP A 57 19.46 -21.98 12.40
C TRP A 57 19.85 -21.35 11.05
N ARG A 58 21.05 -21.64 10.52
CA ARG A 58 21.44 -21.18 9.19
C ARG A 58 20.51 -21.70 8.10
N ILE A 59 20.04 -22.94 8.20
CA ILE A 59 19.08 -23.52 7.25
C ILE A 59 17.75 -22.75 7.33
N VAL A 60 17.23 -22.49 8.54
CA VAL A 60 16.00 -21.72 8.72
C VAL A 60 16.10 -20.32 8.10
N PHE A 61 17.23 -19.64 8.31
CA PHE A 61 17.47 -18.33 7.70
C PHE A 61 17.61 -18.39 6.17
N MET A 62 18.29 -19.40 5.62
CA MET A 62 18.41 -19.59 4.16
C MET A 62 17.06 -19.87 3.51
N VAL A 63 16.20 -20.68 4.14
CA VAL A 63 14.83 -20.94 3.68
C VAL A 63 14.00 -19.66 3.71
N THR A 64 14.04 -18.93 4.82
CA THR A 64 13.32 -17.65 4.98
C THR A 64 13.76 -16.64 3.91
N PHE A 65 15.07 -16.50 3.70
CA PHE A 65 15.64 -15.63 2.68
C PHE A 65 15.18 -16.02 1.26
N SER A 66 15.15 -17.32 0.96
CA SER A 66 14.68 -17.83 -0.34
C SER A 66 13.20 -17.49 -0.57
N ILE A 67 12.35 -17.67 0.44
CA ILE A 67 10.92 -17.32 0.38
C ILE A 67 10.74 -15.82 0.12
N LEU A 68 11.53 -14.97 0.79
CA LEU A 68 11.49 -13.52 0.62
C LEU A 68 11.89 -13.11 -0.80
N ILE A 69 12.95 -13.69 -1.36
CA ILE A 69 13.37 -13.43 -2.75
C ILE A 69 12.28 -13.85 -3.73
N VAL A 70 11.73 -15.07 -3.59
CA VAL A 70 10.69 -15.56 -4.50
C VAL A 70 9.45 -14.67 -4.43
N SER A 71 9.03 -14.29 -3.23
CA SER A 71 7.91 -13.37 -3.02
C SER A 71 8.18 -12.00 -3.66
N ALA A 72 9.40 -11.48 -3.52
CA ALA A 72 9.80 -10.22 -4.13
C ALA A 72 9.79 -10.31 -5.66
N ILE A 73 10.27 -11.39 -6.24
CA ILE A 73 10.25 -11.61 -7.71
C ILE A 73 8.80 -11.67 -8.21
N ILE A 74 7.92 -12.40 -7.53
CA ILE A 74 6.49 -12.46 -7.88
C ILE A 74 5.89 -11.06 -7.84
N TYR A 75 6.16 -10.30 -6.78
CA TYR A 75 5.69 -8.92 -6.67
C TYR A 75 6.25 -8.01 -7.77
N LEU A 76 7.52 -8.16 -8.16
CA LEU A 76 8.11 -7.38 -9.24
C LEU A 76 7.48 -7.66 -10.61
N ILE A 77 6.99 -8.89 -10.83
CA ILE A 77 6.38 -9.29 -12.10
C ILE A 77 4.90 -8.88 -12.15
N PHE A 78 4.16 -9.06 -11.05
CA PHE A 78 2.69 -8.94 -11.03
C PHE A 78 2.16 -7.72 -10.26
N GLY A 79 3.01 -7.04 -9.48
CA GLY A 79 2.61 -5.88 -8.69
C GLY A 79 2.23 -4.71 -9.58
N SER A 80 1.15 -4.02 -9.21
CA SER A 80 0.73 -2.75 -9.81
C SER A 80 0.47 -1.73 -8.72
N GLY A 81 0.70 -0.46 -9.02
CA GLY A 81 0.36 0.68 -8.16
C GLY A 81 -0.92 1.40 -8.60
N GLU A 82 -1.59 0.92 -9.65
CA GLU A 82 -2.80 1.54 -10.18
C GLU A 82 -4.07 0.92 -9.59
N ILE A 83 -5.11 1.73 -9.48
CA ILE A 83 -6.44 1.28 -9.06
C ILE A 83 -6.91 0.18 -10.01
N GLN A 84 -7.25 -0.97 -9.46
CA GLN A 84 -7.59 -2.13 -10.26
C GLN A 84 -9.00 -2.00 -10.87
N PRO A 85 -9.23 -2.52 -12.09
CA PRO A 85 -10.48 -2.27 -12.83
C PRO A 85 -11.74 -2.86 -12.16
N TRP A 86 -11.58 -3.83 -11.26
CA TRP A 86 -12.67 -4.39 -10.45
C TRP A 86 -13.02 -3.54 -9.22
N ASN A 87 -12.27 -2.47 -8.94
CA ASN A 87 -12.54 -1.51 -7.86
C ASN A 87 -13.75 -0.60 -8.18
N GLY A 88 -14.85 -1.19 -8.66
CA GLY A 88 -16.03 -0.51 -9.19
C GLY A 88 -16.61 0.60 -8.28
N PRO A 89 -17.46 1.48 -8.84
CA PRO A 89 -17.88 2.69 -8.16
C PRO A 89 -18.80 2.38 -6.97
N LYS A 90 -18.29 2.61 -5.77
CA LYS A 90 -19.10 3.09 -4.65
C LYS A 90 -18.42 4.33 -4.09
N THR A 91 -18.72 5.45 -4.76
CA THR A 91 -18.60 6.80 -4.23
C THR A 91 -19.32 6.85 -2.88
N ASN A 92 -18.60 6.71 -1.79
CA ASN A 92 -18.79 7.69 -0.73
C ASN A 92 -17.89 8.85 -1.14
N PRO A 93 -18.43 10.02 -1.52
CA PRO A 93 -17.59 11.18 -1.71
C PRO A 93 -16.85 11.39 -0.38
N ALA A 94 -15.56 11.08 -0.35
CA ALA A 94 -14.69 11.65 0.67
C ALA A 94 -14.87 13.17 0.53
N PRO A 95 -15.09 13.92 1.63
CA PRO A 95 -15.26 15.37 1.55
C PRO A 95 -14.11 15.93 0.71
N GLU A 96 -14.45 16.59 -0.39
CA GLU A 96 -13.49 17.26 -1.26
C GLU A 96 -12.49 18.01 -0.36
N ALA A 97 -11.23 17.55 -0.38
CA ALA A 97 -10.15 18.34 0.19
C ALA A 97 -10.16 19.65 -0.59
N PRO A 98 -10.24 20.82 0.08
CA PRO A 98 -10.39 22.09 -0.61
C PRO A 98 -9.21 22.28 -1.57
N GLU A 99 -9.52 22.36 -2.85
CA GLU A 99 -8.57 22.74 -3.89
C GLU A 99 -8.09 24.17 -3.58
N GLY A 100 -6.89 24.26 -3.00
CA GLY A 100 -6.12 25.49 -2.88
C GLY A 100 -5.20 25.68 -4.09
N PRO A 101 -4.88 26.93 -4.46
CA PRO A 101 -5.05 27.41 -5.82
C PRO A 101 -3.73 27.37 -6.60
N ALA A 102 -3.75 26.82 -7.80
CA ALA A 102 -2.69 27.08 -8.76
C ALA A 102 -3.23 26.99 -10.18
N SER A 103 -3.10 28.11 -10.90
CA SER A 103 -3.21 28.21 -12.36
C SER A 103 -4.62 28.14 -12.95
N GLU A 104 -5.35 29.26 -12.95
CA GLU A 104 -5.99 29.80 -14.17
C GLU A 104 -6.87 31.02 -13.87
N ALA A 105 -6.28 32.20 -14.02
CA ALA A 105 -6.95 33.49 -14.21
C ALA A 105 -5.82 34.50 -14.50
N THR A 106 -5.72 35.24 -15.60
CA THR A 106 -6.59 35.50 -16.74
C THR A 106 -5.68 36.19 -17.77
N ASN A 107 -5.65 35.72 -19.02
CA ASN A 107 -5.08 36.50 -20.12
C ASN A 107 -6.08 37.63 -20.51
N GLU A 108 -5.57 38.87 -20.55
CA GLU A 108 -6.11 40.17 -21.00
C GLU A 108 -6.98 40.16 -22.30
N PRO A 109 -7.71 41.24 -22.74
CA PRO A 109 -7.38 42.68 -22.59
C PRO A 109 -8.53 43.73 -22.52
N SER A 110 -8.10 44.95 -22.12
CA SER A 110 -8.64 46.31 -22.34
C SER A 110 -10.00 46.55 -23.02
N LYS A 111 -10.87 47.31 -22.33
CA LYS A 111 -11.67 48.45 -22.85
C LYS A 111 -12.39 49.19 -21.72
N GLU A 112 -12.62 50.48 -21.96
CA GLU A 112 -13.42 51.45 -21.18
C GLU A 112 -12.71 52.15 -20.01
N ALA A 113 -11.82 53.07 -20.42
CA ALA A 113 -11.72 54.37 -19.79
C ALA A 113 -13.04 55.16 -19.91
N ASP A 114 -13.23 56.07 -18.95
CA ASP A 114 -14.15 57.21 -18.96
C ASP A 114 -15.66 56.91 -18.90
N LYS A 115 -16.23 57.09 -17.70
CA LYS A 115 -17.28 58.11 -17.46
C LYS A 115 -17.68 58.24 -15.99
N GLU A 116 -17.62 59.51 -15.55
CA GLU A 116 -18.55 60.19 -14.63
C GLU A 116 -18.46 59.77 -13.15
N GLU A 117 -17.73 60.50 -12.30
CA GLU A 117 -18.12 61.78 -11.68
C GLU A 117 -19.57 61.84 -11.17
N GLY A 118 -19.72 62.03 -9.86
CA GLY A 118 -20.82 62.80 -9.29
C GLY A 118 -22.04 62.01 -8.79
N ASN A 119 -22.09 61.81 -7.47
CA ASN A 119 -23.07 62.40 -6.55
C ASN A 119 -23.23 61.54 -5.29
#